data_AF-A0A5Q4H121-F1
#
_entry.id   AF-A0A5Q4H121-F1
#
_cell.length_a   1.000
_cell.length_b   1.000
_cell.length_c   1.000
_cell.angle_alpha   90.00
_cell.angle_beta   90.00
_cell.angle_gamma   90.00
#
_symmetry.space_group_name_H-M   'P 1'
#
loop_
_entity.id
_entity.type
_entity.pdbx_description
1 polymer ?
#
loop_
_entity_poly.entity_id
_entity_poly.type
_entity_poly.pdbx_seq_one_letter_code
_entity_poly.pdbx_strand_id
1 'polypeptide(L)'
;MSGSAHITSTDAIREFRAALQEYDLEIRDAIAQLLLQLRRTLDWVEHDRARYWPAEVRAASDAVIQAQDDLARCESAIRAEDRRSCYEQRMALEHAKRRQRLAEQKVRVVRRLRISVRQEADAMQGRMLRLTDFLDTEFPRALAALERMSAALDKYTERNAPRSDSGQRESADDSPPQDDTNTAPEPQP
;
A
#
# COMPACT_ATOMS: atom_id res chain seq x y z
N MET A 1 50.70 6.26 -6.27
CA MET A 1 49.98 6.90 -5.14
C MET A 1 48.75 6.06 -4.86
N SER A 2 48.84 5.11 -3.93
CA SER A 2 47.76 4.20 -3.54
C SER A 2 47.31 4.61 -2.15
N GLY A 3 46.38 5.57 -2.08
CA GLY A 3 45.72 5.92 -0.83
C GLY A 3 44.72 4.82 -0.45
N SER A 4 44.81 4.32 0.78
CA SER A 4 43.79 3.44 1.35
C SER A 4 42.48 4.21 1.49
N ALA A 5 41.41 3.70 0.89
CA ALA A 5 40.07 4.25 1.06
C ALA A 5 39.52 3.86 2.44
N HIS A 6 39.00 4.82 3.21
CA HIS A 6 38.45 4.59 4.53
C HIS A 6 36.98 4.12 4.40
N ILE A 7 36.77 2.80 4.31
CA ILE A 7 35.44 2.21 4.19
C ILE A 7 34.81 2.18 5.58
N THR A 8 33.71 2.92 5.77
CA THR A 8 33.08 3.12 7.09
C THR A 8 31.95 2.12 7.36
N SER A 9 31.23 1.62 6.35
CA SER A 9 30.23 0.57 6.55
C SER A 9 29.82 -0.12 5.23
N THR A 10 30.34 -1.32 5.00
CA THR A 10 29.83 -2.22 3.94
C THR A 10 28.46 -2.79 4.31
N ASP A 11 28.18 -2.91 5.62
CA ASP A 11 26.91 -3.43 6.13
C ASP A 11 25.74 -2.52 5.81
N ALA A 12 25.93 -1.18 5.79
CA ALA A 12 24.90 -0.24 5.40
C ALA A 12 24.39 -0.48 3.96
N ILE A 13 25.25 -0.93 3.03
CA ILE A 13 24.85 -1.24 1.65
C ILE A 13 24.02 -2.53 1.62
N ARG A 14 24.38 -3.53 2.45
CA ARG A 14 23.62 -4.78 2.58
C ARG A 14 22.24 -4.53 3.19
N GLU A 15 22.18 -3.73 4.26
CA GLU A 15 20.94 -3.34 4.91
C GLU A 15 20.02 -2.55 3.97
N PHE A 16 20.57 -1.58 3.22
CA PHE A 16 19.81 -0.84 2.22
C PHE A 16 19.26 -1.76 1.11
N ARG A 17 20.05 -2.73 0.64
CA ARG A 17 19.60 -3.73 -0.33
C ARG A 17 18.44 -4.56 0.23
N ALA A 18 18.53 -5.02 1.47
CA ALA A 18 17.48 -5.79 2.12
C ALA A 18 16.19 -4.96 2.27
N ALA A 19 16.30 -3.71 2.73
CA ALA A 19 15.17 -2.79 2.84
C ALA A 19 14.49 -2.53 1.48
N LEU A 20 15.28 -2.43 0.39
CA LEU A 20 14.72 -2.34 -0.96
C LEU A 20 13.96 -3.62 -1.36
N GLN A 21 14.47 -4.81 -1.04
CA GLN A 21 13.75 -6.05 -1.33
C GLN A 21 12.42 -6.14 -0.59
N GLU A 22 12.36 -5.72 0.66
CA GLU A 22 11.12 -5.63 1.43
C GLU A 22 10.15 -4.61 0.80
N TYR A 23 10.66 -3.44 0.42
CA TYR A 23 9.88 -2.41 -0.26
C TYR A 23 9.28 -2.89 -1.59
N ASP A 24 9.99 -3.72 -2.36
CA ASP A 24 9.47 -4.31 -3.61
C ASP A 24 8.23 -5.18 -3.36
N LEU A 25 8.24 -5.98 -2.30
CA LEU A 25 7.10 -6.80 -1.92
C LEU A 25 5.91 -5.93 -1.50
N GLU A 26 6.17 -4.94 -0.65
CA GLU A 26 5.14 -4.01 -0.15
C GLU A 26 4.49 -3.21 -1.29
N ILE A 27 5.29 -2.66 -2.20
CA ILE A 27 4.75 -1.82 -3.27
C ILE A 27 3.99 -2.63 -4.32
N ARG A 28 4.42 -3.87 -4.60
CA ARG A 28 3.71 -4.78 -5.50
C ARG A 28 2.34 -5.15 -4.94
N ASP A 29 2.29 -5.47 -3.64
CA ASP A 29 1.02 -5.73 -2.95
C ASP A 29 0.11 -4.49 -2.96
N ALA A 30 0.66 -3.31 -2.64
CA ALA A 30 -0.09 -2.06 -2.69
C ALA A 30 -0.67 -1.76 -4.08
N ILE A 31 0.11 -1.95 -5.16
CA ILE A 31 -0.36 -1.80 -6.53
C ILE A 31 -1.50 -2.78 -6.82
N ALA A 32 -1.35 -4.06 -6.46
CA ALA A 32 -2.38 -5.07 -6.68
C ALA A 32 -3.70 -4.73 -5.95
N GLN A 33 -3.61 -4.28 -4.70
CA GLN A 33 -4.77 -3.85 -3.92
C GLN A 33 -5.46 -2.65 -4.57
N LEU A 34 -4.70 -1.64 -4.99
CA LEU A 34 -5.27 -0.45 -5.62
C LEU A 34 -5.94 -0.78 -6.96
N LEU A 35 -5.35 -1.65 -7.79
CA LEU A 35 -5.96 -2.11 -9.04
C LEU A 35 -7.27 -2.86 -8.79
N LEU A 36 -7.32 -3.69 -7.74
CA LEU A 36 -8.55 -4.38 -7.35
C LEU A 36 -9.65 -3.40 -6.92
N GLN A 37 -9.32 -2.40 -6.10
CA GLN A 37 -10.28 -1.36 -5.70
C GLN A 37 -10.76 -0.53 -6.89
N LEU A 38 -9.86 -0.20 -7.81
CA LEU A 38 -10.18 0.54 -9.03
C LEU A 38 -11.18 -0.24 -9.90
N ARG A 39 -10.91 -1.53 -10.12
CA ARG A 39 -11.84 -2.40 -10.86
C ARG A 39 -13.19 -2.50 -10.17
N ARG A 40 -13.21 -2.73 -8.85
CA ARG A 40 -14.45 -2.84 -8.07
C ARG A 40 -15.29 -1.56 -8.12
N THR A 41 -14.64 -0.39 -8.03
CA THR A 41 -15.32 0.90 -8.10
C THR A 41 -15.88 1.15 -9.49
N LEU A 42 -15.14 0.82 -10.55
CA LEU A 42 -15.65 0.86 -11.92
C LEU A 42 -16.86 -0.05 -12.10
N ASP A 43 -16.76 -1.31 -11.70
CA ASP A 43 -17.84 -2.29 -11.84
C ASP A 43 -19.11 -1.81 -11.12
N TRP A 44 -18.96 -1.26 -9.91
CA TRP A 44 -20.09 -0.72 -9.14
C TRP A 44 -20.75 0.49 -9.82
N VAL A 45 -19.99 1.40 -10.43
CA VAL A 45 -20.57 2.56 -11.13
C VAL A 45 -21.19 2.13 -12.47
N GLU A 46 -20.48 1.32 -13.25
CA GLU A 46 -20.83 0.95 -14.63
C GLU A 46 -21.95 -0.09 -14.70
N HIS A 47 -22.03 -1.00 -13.73
CA HIS A 47 -23.02 -2.08 -13.73
C HIS A 47 -24.08 -1.87 -12.66
N ASP A 48 -23.69 -1.85 -11.37
CA ASP A 48 -24.67 -1.81 -10.27
C ASP A 48 -25.49 -0.53 -10.30
N ARG A 49 -24.82 0.64 -10.27
CA ARG A 49 -25.51 1.93 -10.21
C ARG A 49 -26.17 2.30 -11.53
N ALA A 50 -25.58 1.92 -12.66
CA ALA A 50 -26.18 2.13 -13.96
C ALA A 50 -27.49 1.33 -14.14
N ARG A 51 -27.61 0.15 -13.53
CA ARG A 51 -28.84 -0.65 -13.54
C ARG A 51 -29.84 -0.22 -12.47
N TYR A 52 -29.36 0.06 -11.25
CA TYR A 52 -30.20 0.36 -10.09
C TYR A 52 -31.07 1.61 -10.29
N TRP A 53 -30.48 2.75 -10.66
CA TRP A 53 -31.23 4.01 -10.71
C TRP A 53 -32.33 4.05 -11.77
N PRO A 54 -32.14 3.52 -13.01
CA PRO A 54 -33.24 3.42 -13.96
C PRO A 54 -34.37 2.47 -13.49
N ALA A 55 -34.05 1.40 -12.77
CA ALA A 55 -35.07 0.53 -12.17
C ALA A 55 -35.85 1.28 -11.08
N GLU A 56 -35.16 2.03 -10.23
CA GLU A 56 -35.77 2.89 -9.21
C GLU A 56 -36.64 4.01 -9.80
N VAL A 57 -36.27 4.58 -10.94
CA VAL A 57 -37.12 5.57 -11.63
C VAL A 57 -38.46 4.93 -12.04
N ARG A 58 -38.44 3.70 -12.58
CA ARG A 58 -39.67 2.98 -12.94
C ARG A 58 -40.52 2.70 -11.70
N ALA A 59 -39.92 2.10 -10.67
CA ALA A 59 -40.62 1.80 -9.42
C ALA A 59 -41.20 3.06 -8.75
N ALA A 60 -40.45 4.17 -8.74
CA ALA A 60 -40.94 5.43 -8.19
C ALA A 60 -42.05 6.06 -9.05
N SER A 61 -41.99 5.92 -10.37
CA SER A 61 -43.07 6.35 -11.27
C SER A 61 -44.35 5.56 -11.01
N ASP A 62 -44.24 4.24 -10.87
CA ASP A 62 -45.38 3.38 -10.57
C ASP A 62 -45.99 3.75 -9.20
N ALA A 63 -45.15 4.02 -8.20
CA ALA A 63 -45.59 4.48 -6.88
C ALA A 63 -46.31 5.85 -6.92
N VAL A 64 -45.90 6.75 -7.82
CA VAL A 64 -46.61 8.03 -8.00
C VAL A 64 -47.98 7.80 -8.59
N ILE A 65 -48.12 6.94 -9.59
CA ILE A 65 -49.41 6.60 -10.20
C ILE A 65 -50.34 5.98 -9.14
N GLN A 66 -49.85 4.99 -8.38
CA GLN A 66 -50.64 4.37 -7.31
C GLN A 66 -51.09 5.40 -6.25
N ALA A 67 -50.19 6.28 -5.82
CA ALA A 67 -50.53 7.32 -4.84
C ALA A 67 -51.53 8.36 -5.40
N GLN A 68 -51.52 8.62 -6.71
CA GLN A 68 -52.54 9.47 -7.36
C GLN A 68 -53.90 8.78 -7.36
N ASP A 69 -53.94 7.49 -7.69
CA ASP A 69 -55.16 6.69 -7.69
C ASP A 69 -55.75 6.55 -6.28
N ASP A 70 -54.91 6.32 -5.27
CA ASP A 70 -55.31 6.28 -3.85
C ASP A 70 -55.91 7.61 -3.39
N LEU A 71 -55.26 8.72 -3.77
CA LEU A 71 -55.77 10.06 -3.44
C LEU A 71 -57.13 10.30 -4.12
N ALA A 72 -57.27 9.96 -5.41
CA ALA A 72 -58.53 10.11 -6.14
C ALA A 72 -59.66 9.23 -5.57
N ARG A 73 -59.33 7.99 -5.15
CA ARG A 73 -60.28 7.11 -4.44
C ARG A 73 -60.71 7.71 -3.11
N CYS A 74 -59.77 8.23 -2.33
CA CYS A 74 -60.07 8.86 -1.05
C CYS A 74 -60.95 10.12 -1.25
N GLU A 75 -60.61 10.98 -2.21
CA GLU A 75 -61.36 12.21 -2.48
C GLU A 75 -62.77 11.96 -3.02
N SER A 76 -62.99 10.85 -3.73
CA SER A 76 -64.33 10.46 -4.22
C SER A 76 -65.20 9.77 -3.16
N ALA A 77 -64.62 9.12 -2.16
CA ALA A 77 -65.33 8.47 -1.07
C ALA A 77 -65.84 9.45 0.01
N ILE A 78 -65.28 10.66 0.08
CA ILE A 78 -65.59 11.68 1.09
C ILE A 78 -66.77 12.55 0.66
N ARG A 79 -67.74 12.78 1.57
CA ARG A 79 -68.82 13.77 1.38
C ARG A 79 -68.23 15.19 1.29
N ALA A 80 -68.80 16.04 0.45
CA ALA A 80 -68.26 17.38 0.12
C ALA A 80 -67.90 18.28 1.33
N GLU A 81 -68.50 18.03 2.51
CA GLU A 81 -68.30 18.77 3.75
C GLU A 81 -67.05 18.34 4.57
N ASP A 82 -66.48 17.15 4.32
CA ASP A 82 -65.45 16.52 5.17
C ASP A 82 -64.06 16.37 4.51
N ARG A 83 -63.68 17.37 3.69
CA ARG A 83 -62.44 17.39 2.86
C ARG A 83 -61.10 17.21 3.61
N ARG A 84 -61.08 17.16 4.95
CA ARG A 84 -59.84 17.02 5.75
C ARG A 84 -59.33 15.57 5.89
N SER A 85 -60.04 14.57 5.37
CA SER A 85 -59.72 13.16 5.62
C SER A 85 -58.57 12.56 4.77
N CYS A 86 -58.20 13.11 3.61
CA CYS A 86 -57.15 12.51 2.73
C CYS A 86 -55.73 13.03 2.95
N TYR A 87 -55.40 13.53 4.14
CA TYR A 87 -54.08 14.13 4.41
C TYR A 87 -52.94 13.12 4.18
N GLU A 88 -53.11 11.88 4.62
CA GLU A 88 -52.10 10.82 4.49
C GLU A 88 -51.79 10.48 3.02
N GLN A 89 -52.82 10.38 2.17
CA GLN A 89 -52.69 10.09 0.75
C GLN A 89 -52.00 11.25 0.01
N ARG A 90 -52.28 12.50 0.39
CA ARG A 90 -51.57 13.67 -0.14
C ARG A 90 -50.09 13.63 0.23
N MET A 91 -49.77 13.33 1.49
CA MET A 91 -48.39 13.18 1.94
C MET A 91 -47.68 12.03 1.22
N ALA A 92 -48.34 10.88 1.07
CA ALA A 92 -47.81 9.73 0.34
C ALA A 92 -47.46 10.10 -1.11
N LEU A 93 -48.34 10.83 -1.80
CA LEU A 93 -48.10 11.34 -3.15
C LEU A 93 -46.90 12.28 -3.21
N GLU A 94 -46.75 13.20 -2.24
CA GLU A 94 -45.58 14.06 -2.16
C GLU A 94 -44.28 13.27 -1.95
N HIS A 95 -44.29 12.27 -1.07
CA HIS A 95 -43.15 11.38 -0.84
C HIS A 95 -42.76 10.61 -2.11
N ALA A 96 -43.73 10.02 -2.82
CA ALA A 96 -43.50 9.32 -4.06
C ALA A 96 -42.90 10.25 -5.12
N LYS A 97 -43.45 11.47 -5.30
CA LYS A 97 -42.91 12.49 -6.21
C LYS A 97 -41.49 12.92 -5.82
N ARG A 98 -41.19 13.07 -4.52
CA ARG A 98 -39.83 13.37 -4.04
C ARG A 98 -38.86 12.25 -4.40
N ARG A 99 -39.25 10.99 -4.20
CA ARG A 99 -38.44 9.82 -4.54
C ARG A 99 -38.17 9.75 -6.04
N GLN A 100 -39.18 9.98 -6.87
CA GLN A 100 -39.03 10.01 -8.32
C GLN A 100 -38.01 11.07 -8.76
N ARG A 101 -38.14 12.31 -8.28
CA ARG A 101 -37.19 13.40 -8.59
C ARG A 101 -35.76 13.05 -8.19
N LEU A 102 -35.59 12.45 -7.02
CA LEU A 102 -34.28 12.00 -6.55
C LEU A 102 -33.70 10.92 -7.48
N ALA A 103 -34.48 9.91 -7.84
CA ALA A 103 -34.04 8.83 -8.71
C ALA A 103 -33.61 9.37 -10.09
N GLU A 104 -34.40 10.27 -10.69
CA GLU A 104 -34.08 10.94 -11.95
C GLU A 104 -32.79 11.76 -11.87
N GLN A 105 -32.62 12.52 -10.78
CA GLN A 105 -31.38 13.26 -10.53
C GLN A 105 -30.18 12.31 -10.44
N LYS A 106 -30.33 11.20 -9.73
CA LYS A 106 -29.26 10.21 -9.54
C LYS A 106 -28.88 9.53 -10.86
N VAL A 107 -29.84 9.25 -11.74
CA VAL A 107 -29.52 8.77 -13.11
C VAL A 107 -28.61 9.75 -13.85
N ARG A 108 -28.90 11.06 -13.80
CA ARG A 108 -28.06 12.08 -14.45
C ARG A 108 -26.67 12.15 -13.82
N VAL A 109 -26.59 12.08 -12.49
CA VAL A 109 -25.32 12.09 -11.75
C VAL A 109 -24.48 10.86 -12.10
N VAL A 110 -25.06 9.66 -12.07
CA VAL A 110 -24.33 8.41 -12.36
C VAL A 110 -23.82 8.38 -13.80
N ARG A 111 -24.57 8.92 -14.77
CA ARG A 111 -24.08 9.06 -16.15
C ARG A 111 -22.82 9.92 -16.25
N ARG A 112 -22.78 11.06 -15.54
CA ARG A 112 -21.59 11.93 -15.49
C ARG A 112 -20.44 11.27 -14.73
N LEU A 113 -20.76 10.67 -13.57
CA LEU A 113 -19.79 10.00 -12.73
C LEU A 113 -19.10 8.86 -13.48
N ARG A 114 -19.85 8.09 -14.28
CA ARG A 114 -19.30 7.01 -15.11
C ARG A 114 -18.17 7.49 -16.01
N ILE A 115 -18.37 8.63 -16.70
CA ILE A 115 -17.37 9.18 -17.62
C ILE A 115 -16.13 9.63 -16.84
N SER A 116 -16.33 10.40 -15.78
CA SER A 116 -15.24 10.94 -14.95
C SER A 116 -14.44 9.84 -14.25
N VAL A 117 -15.11 8.85 -13.64
CA VAL A 117 -14.44 7.74 -12.95
C VAL A 117 -13.63 6.90 -13.93
N ARG A 118 -14.15 6.67 -15.14
CA ARG A 118 -13.41 5.92 -16.17
C ARG A 118 -12.13 6.63 -16.61
N GLN A 119 -12.20 7.94 -16.86
CA GLN A 119 -11.03 8.75 -17.20
C GLN A 119 -9.97 8.71 -16.10
N GLU A 120 -10.37 8.91 -14.85
CA GLU A 120 -9.46 8.84 -13.71
C GLU A 120 -8.89 7.44 -13.50
N ALA A 121 -9.71 6.40 -13.72
CA ALA A 121 -9.27 5.03 -13.63
C ALA A 121 -8.22 4.68 -14.69
N ASP A 122 -8.45 5.05 -15.95
CA ASP A 122 -7.49 4.82 -17.03
C ASP A 122 -6.15 5.54 -16.73
N ALA A 123 -6.21 6.78 -16.22
CA ALA A 123 -5.03 7.54 -15.82
C ALA A 123 -4.29 6.92 -14.62
N MET A 124 -5.02 6.39 -13.64
CA MET A 124 -4.44 5.71 -12.48
C MET A 124 -3.81 4.38 -12.88
N GLN A 125 -4.51 3.57 -13.68
CA GLN A 125 -4.01 2.29 -14.19
C GLN A 125 -2.74 2.51 -15.02
N GLY A 126 -2.69 3.53 -15.88
CA GLY A 126 -1.48 3.87 -16.63
C GLY A 126 -0.30 4.27 -15.74
N ARG A 127 -0.53 4.96 -14.61
CA ARG A 127 0.50 5.26 -13.62
C ARG A 127 1.01 4.00 -12.92
N MET A 128 0.11 3.10 -12.53
CA MET A 128 0.44 1.83 -11.89
C MET A 128 1.24 0.92 -12.82
N LEU A 129 0.85 0.80 -14.09
CA LEU A 129 1.58 -0.01 -15.07
C LEU A 129 3.02 0.48 -15.28
N ARG A 130 3.23 1.81 -15.33
CA ARG A 130 4.59 2.37 -15.41
C ARG A 130 5.42 2.06 -14.17
N LEU A 131 4.80 2.10 -12.99
CA LEU A 131 5.48 1.75 -11.76
C LEU A 131 5.84 0.26 -11.72
N THR A 132 4.92 -0.61 -12.14
CA THR A 132 5.18 -2.06 -12.27
C THR A 132 6.33 -2.33 -13.26
N ASP A 133 6.33 -1.68 -14.42
CA ASP A 133 7.41 -1.81 -15.41
C ASP A 133 8.77 -1.39 -14.84
N PHE A 134 8.82 -0.30 -14.07
CA PHE A 134 10.02 0.13 -13.35
C PHE A 134 10.49 -0.93 -12.33
N LEU A 135 9.55 -1.52 -11.57
CA LEU A 135 9.85 -2.58 -10.60
C LEU A 135 10.33 -3.88 -11.26
N ASP A 136 9.93 -4.14 -12.51
CA ASP A 136 10.32 -5.34 -13.24
C ASP A 136 11.67 -5.17 -13.98
N THR A 137 12.04 -3.94 -14.35
CA THR A 137 13.20 -3.67 -15.21
C THR A 137 14.35 -2.98 -14.48
N GLU A 138 14.11 -1.79 -13.96
CA GLU A 138 15.15 -0.95 -13.36
C GLU A 138 15.47 -1.37 -11.93
N PHE A 139 14.47 -1.84 -11.20
CA PHE A 139 14.64 -2.23 -9.80
C PHE A 139 15.58 -3.43 -9.60
N PRO A 140 15.49 -4.54 -10.37
CA PRO A 140 16.46 -5.63 -10.27
C PRO A 140 17.88 -5.21 -10.66
N ARG A 141 18.01 -4.26 -11.61
CA ARG A 141 19.31 -3.69 -12.01
C ARG A 141 19.94 -2.89 -10.88
N ALA A 142 19.15 -2.10 -10.15
CA ALA A 142 19.60 -1.37 -8.98
C ALA A 142 20.07 -2.31 -7.86
N LEU A 143 19.28 -3.35 -7.55
CA LEU A 143 19.67 -4.38 -6.58
C LEU A 143 20.98 -5.09 -6.98
N ALA A 144 21.13 -5.47 -8.25
CA ALA A 144 22.35 -6.10 -8.75
C ALA A 144 23.57 -5.14 -8.74
N ALA A 145 23.36 -3.83 -8.88
CA ALA A 145 24.43 -2.85 -8.72
C ALA A 145 24.91 -2.77 -7.26
N LEU A 146 23.98 -2.75 -6.30
CA LEU A 146 24.30 -2.75 -4.87
C LEU A 146 25.05 -4.03 -4.46
N GLU A 147 24.67 -5.19 -4.99
CA GLU A 147 25.38 -6.46 -4.75
C GLU A 147 26.82 -6.45 -5.27
N ARG A 148 27.02 -5.92 -6.49
CA ARG A 148 28.37 -5.80 -7.05
C ARG A 148 29.22 -4.83 -6.24
N MET A 149 28.61 -3.77 -5.71
CA MET A 149 29.29 -2.79 -4.88
C MET A 149 29.69 -3.38 -3.52
N SER A 150 28.80 -4.09 -2.83
CA SER A 150 29.14 -4.77 -1.56
C SER A 150 30.24 -5.80 -1.76
N ALA A 151 30.13 -6.66 -2.79
CA ALA A 151 31.14 -7.67 -3.09
C ALA A 151 32.52 -7.08 -3.47
N ALA A 152 32.55 -5.92 -4.14
CA ALA A 152 33.79 -5.23 -4.46
C ALA A 152 34.46 -4.63 -3.20
N LEU A 153 33.66 -4.10 -2.28
CA LEU A 153 34.15 -3.57 -1.00
C LEU A 153 34.67 -4.70 -0.09
N ASP A 154 33.97 -5.83 0.00
CA ASP A 154 34.43 -7.01 0.75
C ASP A 154 35.82 -7.45 0.26
N LYS A 155 36.00 -7.62 -1.06
CA LYS A 155 37.31 -7.97 -1.66
C LYS A 155 38.40 -6.93 -1.38
N TYR A 156 38.06 -5.65 -1.33
CA TYR A 156 39.01 -4.59 -1.00
C TYR A 156 39.45 -4.67 0.48
N THR A 157 38.50 -4.93 1.39
CA THR A 157 38.80 -5.10 2.81
C THR A 157 39.63 -6.34 3.09
N GLU A 158 39.35 -7.48 2.44
CA GLU A 158 40.14 -8.71 2.56
C GLU A 158 41.59 -8.51 2.09
N ARG A 159 41.79 -7.77 1.00
CA ARG A 159 43.13 -7.50 0.45
C ARG A 159 43.97 -6.57 1.32
N ASN A 160 43.32 -5.66 2.05
CA ASN A 160 43.97 -4.68 2.94
C ASN A 160 43.95 -5.09 4.41
N ALA A 161 43.38 -6.24 4.76
CA ALA A 161 43.48 -6.79 6.10
C ALA A 161 44.97 -7.01 6.42
N PRO A 162 45.50 -6.50 7.56
CA PRO A 162 46.90 -6.69 7.89
C PRO A 162 47.17 -8.18 7.97
N ARG A 163 48.16 -8.66 7.22
CA ARG A 163 48.76 -9.97 7.48
C ARG A 163 49.23 -9.95 8.92
N SER A 164 48.54 -10.62 9.82
CA SER A 164 49.06 -10.94 11.12
C SER A 164 50.33 -11.75 10.87
N ASP A 165 51.47 -11.09 11.02
CA ASP A 165 52.78 -11.69 11.07
C ASP A 165 52.78 -12.64 12.26
N SER A 166 52.36 -13.89 12.04
CA SER A 166 52.72 -15.01 12.91
C SER A 166 54.18 -15.38 12.64
N GLY A 167 55.07 -14.40 12.80
CA GLY A 167 56.50 -14.55 12.86
C GLY A 167 56.87 -15.11 14.22
N GLN A 168 56.84 -16.44 14.31
CA GLN A 168 58.01 -17.23 14.70
C GLN A 168 59.04 -16.44 15.56
N ARG A 169 58.77 -16.32 16.87
CA ARG A 169 59.84 -16.19 17.87
C ARG A 169 60.12 -17.57 18.44
N GLU A 170 60.95 -18.26 17.67
CA GLU A 170 61.86 -19.31 18.08
C GLU A 170 62.44 -19.02 19.49
N SER A 171 61.92 -19.72 20.50
CA SER A 171 62.56 -19.82 21.80
C SER A 171 63.60 -20.92 21.74
N ALA A 172 64.79 -20.57 21.22
CA ALA A 172 66.03 -21.30 21.43
C ALA A 172 66.77 -20.64 22.60
N ASP A 173 66.69 -21.33 23.74
CA ASP A 173 67.74 -21.58 24.73
C ASP A 173 69.04 -20.75 24.61
N ASP A 174 69.34 -19.95 25.64
CA ASP A 174 70.72 -19.81 26.15
C ASP A 174 70.70 -19.30 27.60
N SER A 175 71.27 -20.10 28.50
CA SER A 175 71.44 -19.82 29.94
C SER A 175 72.72 -19.05 30.23
N PRO A 176 72.83 -18.32 31.36
CA PRO A 176 74.13 -18.14 32.00
C PRO A 176 74.16 -18.52 33.50
N PRO A 177 75.36 -18.80 34.05
CA PRO A 177 75.58 -19.58 35.27
C PRO A 177 75.72 -18.71 36.54
N GLN A 178 75.39 -19.27 37.72
CA GLN A 178 75.77 -18.72 39.02
C GLN A 178 76.17 -19.82 40.03
N ASP A 179 77.48 -20.02 40.17
CA ASP A 179 78.20 -20.35 41.42
C ASP A 179 78.52 -18.98 42.09
N ASP A 180 78.58 -18.74 43.41
CA ASP A 180 78.79 -19.61 44.57
C ASP A 180 78.50 -18.85 45.90
N THR A 181 78.04 -19.59 46.92
CA THR A 181 78.29 -19.44 48.39
C THR A 181 77.80 -18.21 49.21
N ASN A 182 76.98 -18.42 50.26
CA ASN A 182 77.42 -18.77 51.64
C ASN A 182 76.37 -18.49 52.76
N THR A 183 75.93 -19.56 53.44
CA THR A 183 75.69 -19.77 54.91
C THR A 183 74.81 -18.83 55.77
N ALA A 184 73.61 -19.34 56.12
CA ALA A 184 72.99 -19.68 57.45
C ALA A 184 73.14 -18.76 58.71
N PRO A 185 72.37 -18.95 59.82
CA PRO A 185 71.28 -19.92 60.11
C PRO A 185 70.00 -19.37 60.83
N GLU A 186 69.04 -20.29 60.98
CA GLU A 186 67.90 -20.42 61.93
C GLU A 186 68.19 -20.00 63.41
N PRO A 187 67.20 -19.86 64.35
CA PRO A 187 66.16 -20.88 64.66
C PRO A 187 64.75 -20.39 65.15
N GLN A 188 63.72 -21.23 64.88
CA GLN A 188 62.63 -21.79 65.75
C GLN A 188 61.85 -20.91 66.77
N PRO A 189 60.66 -21.34 67.26
CA PRO A 189 60.02 -22.69 67.28
C PRO A 189 58.77 -22.90 66.42
#